data_AF-A0A3N9NRQ3-F1
#
_entry.id   AF-A0A3N9NRQ3-F1
#
_cell.length_a   1.000
_cell.length_b   1.000
_cell.length_c   1.000
_cell.angle_alpha   90.00
_cell.angle_beta   90.00
_cell.angle_gamma   90.00
#
_symmetry.space_group_name_H-M   'P 1'
#
loop_
_entity.id
_entity.type
_entity.pdbx_description
1 polymer ?
#
loop_
_entity_poly.entity_id
_entity_poly.type
_entity_poly.pdbx_seq_one_letter_code
_entity_poly.pdbx_strand_id
1 'polypeptide(L)'
;MNKPESVSKVNSKHKILAIAILLPITLLLNLIVWDVPPFPVHARNVTNQILLVTLSDADIETLGGWPISRDYFGYMIHALTQSGAKTIGLDFLFDKSDSLFQEYDAALAGFIRTSGAVVLPAIIQSDGAALLPARPFREYAAIGFSNLGEESTIHRLPLTAYPGDSIFYSFGFELARHYLGLTEKPDIKPGRIMLKKSDGKKLDVPIDKKGYFIPDYFGGLDRIHRIGFVELLKTFQDHPDSLNLKGKLILVAPVAQTLPVIKTIPKYGAVPGSLIHLT
;
A
#
# COMPACT_ATOMS: atom_id res chain seq x y z
N MET A 1 -71.13 10.93 -66.02
CA MET A 1 -70.73 10.01 -67.13
C MET A 1 -69.41 9.35 -66.76
N ASN A 2 -69.42 8.00 -66.75
CA ASN A 2 -68.34 7.03 -67.00
C ASN A 2 -66.98 7.11 -66.25
N LYS A 3 -66.84 6.27 -65.19
CA LYS A 3 -65.93 5.08 -65.00
C LYS A 3 -64.61 4.99 -65.84
N PRO A 4 -63.64 4.09 -65.50
CA PRO A 4 -62.84 3.81 -64.28
C PRO A 4 -61.32 3.59 -64.62
N GLU A 5 -60.49 3.14 -63.66
CA GLU A 5 -59.36 2.16 -63.77
C GLU A 5 -58.49 2.28 -62.49
N SER A 6 -58.45 1.37 -61.50
CA SER A 6 -57.85 0.02 -61.42
C SER A 6 -56.49 -0.07 -62.13
N VAL A 7 -55.33 -0.34 -61.52
CA VAL A 7 -54.84 -1.54 -60.79
C VAL A 7 -53.42 -1.14 -60.29
N SER A 8 -52.95 -1.44 -59.08
CA SER A 8 -52.10 -2.63 -58.84
C SER A 8 -51.77 -2.87 -57.36
N LYS A 9 -52.04 -4.10 -56.91
CA LYS A 9 -51.43 -4.77 -55.75
C LYS A 9 -49.91 -4.78 -55.89
N VAL A 10 -49.15 -4.48 -54.83
CA VAL A 10 -48.01 -5.32 -54.41
C VAL A 10 -47.88 -5.29 -52.89
N ASN A 11 -47.79 -6.50 -52.37
CA ASN A 11 -47.57 -6.90 -50.99
C ASN A 11 -46.07 -6.78 -50.68
N SER A 12 -45.66 -6.10 -49.61
CA SER A 12 -44.42 -6.49 -48.94
C SER A 12 -44.44 -6.07 -47.49
N LYS A 13 -44.16 -7.08 -46.66
CA LYS A 13 -43.59 -7.09 -45.30
C LYS A 13 -42.75 -5.83 -44.95
N HIS A 14 -42.41 -5.70 -43.66
CA HIS A 14 -41.68 -4.61 -43.02
C HIS A 14 -42.63 -3.45 -42.60
N LYS A 15 -42.80 -3.06 -41.34
CA LYS A 15 -41.89 -3.07 -40.19
C LYS A 15 -42.69 -3.09 -38.88
N ILE A 16 -42.48 -4.14 -38.08
CA ILE A 16 -42.56 -4.02 -36.63
C ILE A 16 -41.32 -3.22 -36.23
N LEU A 17 -41.46 -1.99 -35.71
CA LEU A 17 -40.61 -1.46 -34.64
C LEU A 17 -41.14 -0.08 -34.19
N ALA A 18 -42.01 -0.08 -33.19
CA ALA A 18 -42.35 1.11 -32.43
C ALA A 18 -42.35 0.76 -30.94
N ILE A 19 -41.25 0.19 -30.46
CA ILE A 19 -40.93 0.03 -29.04
C ILE A 19 -39.42 0.23 -28.90
N ALA A 20 -39.02 0.98 -27.87
CA ALA A 20 -37.64 1.22 -27.42
C ALA A 20 -36.88 2.39 -28.08
N ILE A 21 -37.41 3.61 -27.96
CA ILE A 21 -36.59 4.83 -27.91
C ILE A 21 -37.05 5.65 -26.71
N LEU A 22 -36.75 5.19 -25.49
CA LEU A 22 -36.67 6.06 -24.30
C LEU A 22 -36.07 5.36 -23.06
N LEU A 23 -34.99 4.60 -23.24
CA LEU A 23 -34.04 4.35 -22.15
C LEU A 23 -32.75 5.03 -22.59
N PRO A 24 -32.24 6.02 -21.84
CA PRO A 24 -31.11 6.77 -22.31
C PRO A 24 -29.93 5.82 -22.43
N ILE A 25 -29.26 5.86 -23.58
CA ILE A 25 -28.05 5.11 -23.92
C ILE A 25 -26.93 5.29 -22.87
N THR A 26 -27.06 6.26 -21.96
CA THR A 26 -26.21 6.42 -20.78
C THR A 26 -26.31 5.28 -19.78
N LEU A 27 -27.43 4.54 -19.71
CA LEU A 27 -27.54 3.41 -18.78
C LEU A 27 -26.92 2.11 -19.30
N LEU A 28 -26.80 1.94 -20.62
CA LEU A 28 -26.26 0.72 -21.23
C LEU A 28 -24.73 0.70 -21.31
N LEU A 29 -24.06 1.85 -21.21
CA LEU A 29 -22.59 1.93 -21.10
C LEU A 29 -22.08 1.70 -19.68
N ASN A 30 -22.95 1.73 -18.65
CA ASN A 30 -22.56 1.47 -17.28
C ASN A 30 -22.42 -0.03 -16.92
N LEU A 31 -22.81 -0.94 -17.81
CA LEU A 31 -22.84 -2.39 -17.52
C LEU A 31 -21.76 -3.21 -18.23
N ILE A 32 -20.88 -2.59 -19.03
CA ILE A 32 -19.88 -3.33 -19.83
C ILE A 32 -18.42 -2.95 -19.49
N VAL A 33 -18.18 -1.92 -18.67
CA VAL A 33 -16.81 -1.45 -18.38
C VAL A 33 -16.37 -1.62 -16.92
N TRP A 34 -17.26 -1.98 -15.99
CA TRP A 34 -16.89 -2.08 -14.57
C TRP A 34 -17.38 -3.39 -13.93
N ASP A 35 -16.66 -4.48 -14.16
CA ASP A 35 -16.59 -5.64 -13.24
C ASP A 35 -15.78 -5.25 -11.98
N VAL A 36 -16.01 -4.04 -11.46
CA VAL A 36 -15.35 -3.50 -10.29
C VAL A 36 -16.45 -3.37 -9.24
N PRO A 37 -16.37 -4.09 -8.10
CA PRO A 37 -17.33 -3.90 -7.04
C PRO A 37 -17.37 -2.41 -6.66
N PRO A 38 -18.55 -1.83 -6.38
CA PRO A 38 -18.67 -0.43 -6.02
C PRO A 38 -17.73 -0.13 -4.85
N PHE A 39 -16.91 0.91 -4.97
CA PHE A 39 -16.03 1.35 -3.88
C PHE A 39 -16.85 1.43 -2.59
N PRO A 40 -16.43 0.76 -1.49
CA PRO A 40 -17.19 0.73 -0.25
C PRO A 40 -17.64 2.15 0.12
N VAL A 41 -18.95 2.29 0.32
CA VAL A 41 -19.61 3.61 0.45
C VAL A 41 -19.31 4.26 1.81
N HIS A 42 -18.81 3.47 2.76
CA HIS A 42 -18.48 3.90 4.12
C HIS A 42 -16.98 3.84 4.36
N ALA A 43 -16.45 4.85 5.05
CA ALA A 43 -15.07 4.82 5.52
C ALA A 43 -14.89 3.72 6.57
N ARG A 44 -13.94 2.82 6.36
CA ARG A 44 -13.59 1.83 7.38
C ARG A 44 -12.88 2.52 8.56
N ASN A 45 -13.17 2.04 9.77
CA ASN A 45 -12.40 2.46 10.95
C ASN A 45 -10.98 1.87 10.89
N VAL A 46 -9.98 2.68 11.24
CA VAL A 46 -8.62 2.19 11.42
C VAL A 46 -8.55 1.38 12.71
N THR A 47 -7.95 0.19 12.63
CA THR A 47 -7.75 -0.65 13.80
C THR A 47 -6.73 -0.01 14.75
N ASN A 48 -6.96 -0.14 16.07
CA ASN A 48 -6.00 0.28 17.09
C ASN A 48 -4.74 -0.60 17.14
N GLN A 49 -4.64 -1.61 16.27
CA GLN A 49 -3.46 -2.48 16.11
C GLN A 49 -2.38 -1.86 15.22
N ILE A 50 -2.66 -0.74 14.56
CA ILE A 50 -1.69 -0.02 13.71
C ILE A 50 -1.33 1.30 14.38
N LEU A 51 -0.05 1.66 14.38
CA LEU A 51 0.46 2.98 14.77
C LEU A 51 1.32 3.54 13.63
N LEU A 52 1.10 4.81 13.29
CA LEU A 52 1.96 5.55 12.39
C LEU A 52 2.97 6.40 13.19
N VAL A 53 4.26 6.18 12.98
CA VAL A 53 5.31 7.07 13.47
C VAL A 53 5.68 8.02 12.34
N THR A 54 5.44 9.31 12.53
CA THR A 54 5.63 10.31 11.47
C THR A 54 6.97 11.00 11.60
N LEU A 55 7.70 11.11 10.48
CA LEU A 55 8.87 11.98 10.35
C LEU A 55 8.45 13.27 9.62
N SER A 56 8.24 14.34 10.37
CA SER A 56 7.85 15.68 9.88
C SER A 56 9.06 16.59 9.61
N ASP A 57 8.84 17.76 9.02
CA ASP A 57 9.92 18.76 8.83
C ASP A 57 10.53 19.21 10.16
N ALA A 58 9.72 19.33 11.22
CA ALA A 58 10.19 19.69 12.55
C ALA A 58 11.02 18.57 13.21
N ASP A 59 10.66 17.30 12.97
CA ASP A 59 11.48 16.17 13.40
C ASP A 59 12.82 16.19 12.68
N ILE A 60 12.82 16.44 11.36
CA ILE A 60 14.03 16.50 10.53
C ILE A 60 14.96 17.60 11.03
N GLU A 61 14.44 18.81 11.29
CA GLU A 61 15.22 19.92 11.84
C GLU A 61 15.82 19.56 13.21
N THR A 62 15.02 18.97 14.09
CA THR A 62 15.46 18.57 15.44
C THR A 62 16.57 17.50 15.40
N LEU A 63 16.54 16.61 14.41
CA LEU A 63 17.50 15.52 14.24
C LEU A 63 18.76 15.93 13.44
N GLY A 64 18.93 17.21 13.14
CA GLY A 64 20.11 17.74 12.46
C GLY A 64 20.01 17.86 10.94
N GLY A 65 18.81 17.71 10.38
CA GLY A 65 18.53 17.87 8.95
C GLY A 65 18.43 16.56 8.18
N TRP A 66 18.16 16.66 6.88
CA TRP A 66 18.12 15.52 5.96
C TRP A 66 19.45 15.36 5.23
N PRO A 67 19.99 14.14 5.07
CA PRO A 67 19.45 12.86 5.53
C PRO A 67 19.59 12.63 7.04
N ILE A 68 18.60 11.94 7.63
CA ILE A 68 18.65 11.52 9.04
C ILE A 68 19.69 10.42 9.21
N SER A 69 20.55 10.57 10.22
CA SER A 69 21.60 9.60 10.54
C SER A 69 21.03 8.22 10.93
N ARG A 70 21.75 7.15 10.59
CA ARG A 70 21.27 5.76 10.71
C ARG A 70 21.13 5.27 12.15
N ASP A 71 21.89 5.84 13.06
CA ASP A 71 21.80 5.59 14.50
C ASP A 71 20.43 5.99 15.08
N TYR A 72 19.81 7.09 14.63
CA TYR A 72 18.45 7.45 15.03
C TYR A 72 17.41 6.41 14.61
N PHE A 73 17.53 5.86 13.39
CA PHE A 73 16.68 4.75 12.96
C PHE A 73 16.94 3.48 13.79
N GLY A 74 18.20 3.19 14.10
CA GLY A 74 18.58 2.09 14.99
C GLY A 74 17.94 2.21 16.37
N TYR A 75 18.05 3.39 17.00
CA TYR A 75 17.46 3.66 18.31
C TYR A 75 15.92 3.66 18.28
N MET A 76 15.31 4.14 17.19
CA MET A 76 13.87 4.02 16.95
C MET A 76 13.42 2.55 16.91
N ILE A 77 14.12 1.70 16.14
CA ILE A 77 13.83 0.26 16.08
C ILE A 77 13.98 -0.38 17.46
N HIS A 78 15.02 0.00 18.22
CA HIS A 78 15.22 -0.46 19.58
C HIS A 78 14.02 -0.12 20.47
N ALA A 79 13.63 1.16 20.52
CA ALA A 79 12.49 1.63 21.31
C ALA A 79 11.21 0.87 20.96
N LEU A 80 10.87 0.78 19.67
CA LEU A 80 9.70 0.05 19.18
C LEU A 80 9.72 -1.43 19.58
N THR A 81 10.89 -2.07 19.48
CA THR A 81 11.07 -3.48 19.84
C THR A 81 10.90 -3.70 21.35
N GLN A 82 11.53 -2.87 22.19
CA GLN A 82 11.39 -2.96 23.66
C GLN A 82 9.94 -2.71 24.10
N SER A 83 9.22 -1.83 23.41
CA SER A 83 7.79 -1.57 23.63
C SER A 83 6.86 -2.68 23.10
N GLY A 84 7.39 -3.75 22.49
CA GLY A 84 6.63 -4.94 22.09
C GLY A 84 6.01 -4.89 20.69
N ALA A 85 6.47 -4.00 19.80
CA ALA A 85 6.02 -3.95 18.42
C ALA A 85 6.18 -5.33 17.75
N LYS A 86 5.13 -5.79 17.06
CA LYS A 86 5.12 -7.09 16.38
C LYS A 86 5.74 -7.01 14.98
N THR A 87 5.59 -5.86 14.32
CA THR A 87 6.10 -5.62 12.97
C THR A 87 6.41 -4.14 12.83
N ILE A 88 7.55 -3.82 12.23
CA ILE A 88 8.05 -2.45 12.06
C ILE A 88 8.34 -2.25 10.57
N GLY A 89 7.49 -1.49 9.88
CA GLY A 89 7.79 -0.98 8.55
C GLY A 89 8.58 0.30 8.64
N LEU A 90 9.71 0.41 7.94
CA LEU A 90 10.40 1.68 7.76
C LEU A 90 10.28 2.08 6.31
N ASP A 91 9.46 3.08 5.98
CA ASP A 91 9.28 3.54 4.60
C ASP A 91 10.44 4.46 4.16
N PHE A 92 11.64 3.87 4.16
CA PHE A 92 12.90 4.48 3.81
C PHE A 92 13.74 3.45 3.05
N LEU A 93 14.25 3.80 1.88
CA LEU A 93 14.81 2.82 0.94
C LEU A 93 16.15 2.22 1.40
N PHE A 94 17.02 3.00 2.04
CA PHE A 94 18.36 2.57 2.47
C PHE A 94 19.17 1.83 1.37
N ASP A 95 19.04 2.19 0.09
CA ASP A 95 19.65 1.49 -1.06
C ASP A 95 21.17 1.64 -1.16
N LYS A 96 21.74 2.63 -0.46
CA LYS A 96 23.17 2.90 -0.41
C LYS A 96 23.70 2.75 1.00
N SER A 97 24.86 2.12 1.11
CA SER A 97 25.67 2.16 2.32
C SER A 97 26.30 3.52 2.50
N ASP A 98 26.45 3.95 3.75
CA ASP A 98 27.21 5.14 4.09
C ASP A 98 28.71 4.82 4.07
N SER A 99 29.43 5.38 3.10
CA SER A 99 30.87 5.15 2.97
C SER A 99 31.70 5.87 4.03
N LEU A 100 31.19 6.98 4.58
CA LEU A 100 31.89 7.83 5.54
C LEU A 100 31.65 7.38 6.98
N PHE A 101 30.44 6.91 7.28
CA PHE A 101 30.02 6.52 8.63
C PHE A 101 29.49 5.08 8.68
N GLN A 102 30.36 4.13 8.33
CA GLN A 102 30.00 2.70 8.27
C GLN A 102 29.57 2.12 9.62
N GLU A 103 30.01 2.72 10.73
CA GLU A 103 29.59 2.40 12.08
C GLU A 103 28.08 2.59 12.31
N TYR A 104 27.47 3.58 11.65
CA TYR A 104 26.03 3.82 11.76
C TYR A 104 25.22 2.82 10.92
N ASP A 105 25.74 2.41 9.76
CA ASP A 105 25.19 1.28 8.99
C ASP A 105 25.26 -0.02 9.80
N ALA A 106 26.39 -0.28 10.45
CA ALA A 106 26.57 -1.45 11.31
C ALA A 106 25.61 -1.44 12.50
N ALA A 107 25.43 -0.27 13.14
CA ALA A 107 24.47 -0.11 14.23
C ALA A 107 23.04 -0.38 13.77
N LEU A 108 22.59 0.25 12.68
CA LEU A 108 21.26 0.04 12.12
C LEU A 108 21.03 -1.43 11.73
N ALA A 109 21.98 -2.07 11.04
CA ALA A 109 21.90 -3.48 10.70
C ALA A 109 21.79 -4.37 11.95
N GLY A 110 22.53 -4.05 13.01
CA GLY A 110 22.45 -4.73 14.31
C GLY A 110 21.07 -4.63 14.96
N PHE A 111 20.44 -3.45 14.92
CA PHE A 111 19.09 -3.26 15.45
C PHE A 111 18.01 -3.94 14.59
N ILE A 112 18.13 -3.90 13.26
CA ILE A 112 17.25 -4.65 12.34
C ILE A 112 17.31 -6.14 12.68
N ARG A 113 18.52 -6.70 12.79
CA ARG A 113 18.75 -8.11 13.13
C ARG A 113 18.18 -8.47 14.50
N THR A 114 18.44 -7.65 15.51
CA THR A 114 18.00 -7.93 16.90
C THR A 114 16.48 -7.84 17.03
N SER A 115 15.84 -6.92 16.30
CA SER A 115 14.39 -6.79 16.26
C SER A 115 13.73 -8.01 15.62
N GLY A 116 14.25 -8.45 14.47
CA GLY A 116 13.66 -9.54 13.68
C GLY A 116 12.25 -9.24 13.15
N ALA A 117 11.78 -7.99 13.30
CA ALA A 117 10.43 -7.57 12.99
C ALA A 117 10.35 -6.52 11.86
N VAL A 118 11.49 -6.20 11.25
CA VAL A 118 11.63 -5.07 10.33
C VAL A 118 11.28 -5.48 8.89
N VAL A 119 10.50 -4.63 8.23
CA VAL A 119 10.20 -4.68 6.80
C VAL A 119 10.71 -3.40 6.15
N LEU A 120 11.47 -3.53 5.06
CA LEU A 120 12.03 -2.40 4.30
C LEU A 120 11.45 -2.34 2.88
N PRO A 121 11.30 -1.14 2.31
CA PRO A 121 10.84 -0.97 0.95
C PRO A 121 11.95 -1.29 -0.05
N ALA A 122 11.53 -1.73 -1.23
CA ALA A 122 12.31 -1.73 -2.46
C ALA A 122 11.59 -0.88 -3.51
N ILE A 123 12.27 -0.52 -4.59
CA ILE A 123 11.65 0.14 -5.75
C ILE A 123 11.85 -0.73 -6.98
N ILE A 124 10.75 -1.05 -7.67
CA ILE A 124 10.81 -1.62 -9.02
C ILE A 124 10.98 -0.46 -10.00
N GLN A 125 12.08 -0.48 -10.75
CA GLN A 125 12.42 0.53 -11.73
C GLN A 125 11.67 0.28 -13.06
N SER A 126 11.64 1.29 -13.91
CA SER A 126 10.93 1.21 -15.21
C SER A 126 11.53 0.20 -16.17
N ASP A 127 12.81 -0.15 -16.01
CA ASP A 127 13.49 -1.21 -16.76
C ASP A 127 13.23 -2.61 -16.18
N GLY A 128 12.42 -2.71 -15.12
CA GLY A 128 12.08 -3.95 -14.43
C GLY A 128 13.12 -4.38 -13.38
N ALA A 129 14.22 -3.65 -13.19
CA ALA A 129 15.16 -3.94 -12.12
C ALA A 129 14.60 -3.58 -10.74
N ALA A 130 15.03 -4.29 -9.71
CA ALA A 130 14.70 -3.95 -8.32
C ALA A 130 15.85 -3.18 -7.66
N LEU A 131 15.59 -1.96 -7.25
CA LEU A 131 16.45 -1.20 -6.34
C LEU A 131 16.12 -1.64 -4.90
N LEU A 132 17.07 -2.35 -4.29
CA LEU A 132 16.92 -2.97 -2.97
C LEU A 132 17.67 -2.17 -1.89
N PRO A 133 17.28 -2.28 -0.62
CA PRO A 133 18.11 -1.81 0.48
C PRO A 133 19.51 -2.41 0.42
N ALA A 134 20.50 -1.67 0.89
CA ALA A 134 21.89 -2.10 0.95
C ALA A 134 22.02 -3.42 1.73
N ARG A 135 23.03 -4.21 1.35
CA ARG A 135 23.16 -5.61 1.79
C ARG A 135 23.07 -5.78 3.31
N PRO A 136 23.75 -4.95 4.14
CA PRO A 136 23.70 -5.11 5.59
C PRO A 136 22.29 -5.04 6.18
N PHE A 137 21.37 -4.33 5.53
CA PHE A 137 20.00 -4.14 6.01
C PHE A 137 19.06 -5.24 5.50
N ARG A 138 19.09 -5.54 4.20
CA ARG A 138 18.19 -6.54 3.58
C ARG A 138 18.49 -7.98 4.00
N GLU A 139 19.68 -8.24 4.54
CA GLU A 139 20.03 -9.58 5.06
C GLU A 139 19.17 -9.99 6.25
N TYR A 140 18.64 -9.01 7.00
CA TYR A 140 17.91 -9.24 8.25
C TYR A 140 16.48 -8.68 8.26
N ALA A 141 16.03 -8.08 7.14
CA ALA A 141 14.69 -7.51 7.00
C ALA A 141 13.89 -8.25 5.94
N ALA A 142 12.56 -8.33 6.12
CA ALA A 142 11.67 -8.65 5.01
C ALA A 142 11.62 -7.46 4.02
N ILE A 143 11.40 -7.74 2.74
CA ILE A 143 11.45 -6.74 1.67
C ILE A 143 10.17 -6.77 0.86
N GLY A 144 9.56 -5.59 0.67
CA GLY A 144 8.45 -5.42 -0.26
C GLY A 144 8.57 -4.14 -1.08
N PHE A 145 8.06 -4.11 -2.30
CA PHE A 145 8.22 -2.93 -3.17
C PHE A 145 7.20 -1.83 -2.84
N SER A 146 7.61 -0.56 -2.78
CA SER A 146 6.73 0.56 -2.41
C SER A 146 6.08 1.28 -3.60
N ASN A 147 6.26 0.80 -4.83
CA ASN A 147 5.59 1.36 -6.01
C ASN A 147 4.06 1.37 -5.83
N LEU A 148 3.45 2.55 -6.02
CA LEU A 148 1.99 2.76 -5.94
C LEU A 148 1.30 2.73 -7.31
N GLY A 149 2.05 2.45 -8.37
CA GLY A 149 1.59 2.60 -9.76
C GLY A 149 1.73 4.03 -10.30
N GLU A 150 1.43 4.18 -11.58
CA GLU A 150 1.62 5.42 -12.34
C GLU A 150 0.45 6.40 -12.20
N GLU A 151 -0.70 5.91 -11.73
CA GLU A 151 -1.92 6.72 -11.57
C GLU A 151 -1.70 7.83 -10.51
N SER A 152 -2.27 9.01 -10.75
CA SER A 152 -2.25 10.14 -9.80
C SER A 152 -3.25 9.92 -8.66
N THR A 153 -4.43 9.39 -9.02
CA THR A 153 -5.41 8.87 -8.08
C THR A 153 -5.27 7.37 -8.01
N ILE A 154 -4.97 6.84 -6.83
CA ILE A 154 -4.76 5.41 -6.64
C ILE A 154 -6.12 4.75 -6.47
N HIS A 155 -6.61 4.11 -7.53
CA HIS A 155 -7.82 3.30 -7.46
C HIS A 155 -7.53 1.84 -7.08
N ARG A 156 -6.30 1.41 -7.37
CA ARG A 156 -5.82 0.04 -7.23
C ARG A 156 -4.31 0.03 -7.05
N LEU A 157 -3.80 -1.01 -6.40
CA LEU A 157 -2.40 -1.17 -6.04
C LEU A 157 -1.82 -2.44 -6.64
N PRO A 158 -0.63 -2.42 -7.25
CA PRO A 158 0.06 -3.65 -7.60
C PRO A 158 0.42 -4.41 -6.31
N LEU A 159 0.06 -5.70 -6.22
CA LEU A 159 0.50 -6.56 -5.10
C LEU A 159 1.72 -7.41 -5.42
N THR A 160 1.99 -7.63 -6.71
CA THR A 160 3.09 -8.46 -7.19
C THR A 160 3.86 -7.75 -8.27
N ALA A 161 5.18 -7.90 -8.27
CA ALA A 161 6.07 -7.49 -9.35
C ALA A 161 7.02 -8.64 -9.69
N TYR A 162 7.54 -8.64 -10.92
CA TYR A 162 8.39 -9.71 -11.44
C TYR A 162 9.71 -9.15 -11.99
N PRO A 163 10.60 -8.60 -11.11
CA PRO A 163 11.93 -8.22 -11.54
C PRO A 163 12.75 -9.45 -11.93
N GLY A 164 12.98 -9.64 -13.24
CA GLY A 164 13.55 -10.87 -13.79
C GLY A 164 12.65 -12.07 -13.51
N ASP A 165 13.23 -13.17 -13.00
CA ASP A 165 12.50 -14.41 -12.68
C ASP A 165 11.98 -14.47 -11.23
N SER A 166 12.20 -13.41 -10.45
CA SER A 166 11.81 -13.37 -9.04
C SER A 166 10.48 -12.67 -8.86
N ILE A 167 9.64 -13.23 -7.99
CA ILE A 167 8.43 -12.53 -7.54
C ILE A 167 8.74 -11.66 -6.32
N PHE A 168 8.30 -10.41 -6.38
CA PHE A 168 8.30 -9.47 -5.29
C PHE A 168 6.87 -9.09 -4.93
N TYR A 169 6.66 -8.83 -3.65
CA TYR A 169 5.38 -8.45 -3.08
C TYR A 169 5.38 -6.98 -2.70
N SER A 170 4.23 -6.32 -2.77
CA SER A 170 4.16 -4.91 -2.39
C SER A 170 4.47 -4.72 -0.91
N PHE A 171 5.01 -3.56 -0.56
CA PHE A 171 5.44 -3.23 0.80
C PHE A 171 4.31 -3.38 1.82
N GLY A 172 3.11 -2.87 1.50
CA GLY A 172 1.91 -3.07 2.33
C GLY A 172 1.51 -4.54 2.47
N PHE A 173 1.64 -5.34 1.41
CA PHE A 173 1.34 -6.77 1.48
C PHE A 173 2.34 -7.52 2.34
N GLU A 174 3.64 -7.21 2.24
CA GLU A 174 4.67 -7.81 3.11
C GLU A 174 4.54 -7.39 4.57
N LEU A 175 4.17 -6.13 4.84
CA LEU A 175 3.81 -5.69 6.20
C LEU A 175 2.68 -6.54 6.78
N ALA A 176 1.60 -6.74 6.01
CA ALA A 176 0.47 -7.55 6.43
C ALA A 176 0.86 -9.01 6.65
N ARG A 177 1.66 -9.59 5.75
CA ARG A 177 2.15 -10.96 5.88
C ARG A 177 3.03 -11.15 7.10
N HIS A 178 3.99 -10.25 7.30
CA HIS A 178 4.89 -10.28 8.44
C HIS A 178 4.10 -10.16 9.75
N TYR A 179 3.15 -9.21 9.82
CA TYR A 179 2.28 -9.04 10.97
C TYR A 179 1.39 -10.26 11.26
N LEU A 180 0.90 -10.93 10.23
CA LEU A 180 0.05 -12.13 10.37
C LEU A 180 0.86 -13.43 10.53
N GLY A 181 2.19 -13.39 10.47
CA GLY A 181 3.05 -14.58 10.54
C GLY A 181 2.94 -15.48 9.29
N LEU A 182 2.68 -14.89 8.13
CA LEU A 182 2.48 -15.59 6.85
C LEU A 182 3.80 -15.75 6.09
N THR A 183 4.60 -16.73 6.50
CA THR A 183 5.95 -16.97 5.95
C THR A 183 5.95 -17.80 4.66
N GLU A 184 4.95 -18.65 4.45
CA GLU A 184 4.85 -19.46 3.23
C GLU A 184 4.60 -18.59 1.99
N LYS A 185 5.19 -18.98 0.85
CA LYS A 185 4.92 -18.33 -0.43
C LYS A 185 3.43 -18.46 -0.77
N PRO A 186 2.73 -17.35 -1.06
CA PRO A 186 1.34 -17.36 -1.50
C PRO A 186 1.15 -18.17 -2.79
N ASP A 187 0.01 -18.86 -2.89
CA ASP A 187 -0.45 -19.48 -4.14
C ASP A 187 -1.18 -18.43 -4.97
N ILE A 188 -0.60 -18.05 -6.11
CA ILE A 188 -1.10 -16.96 -6.96
C ILE A 188 -1.81 -17.57 -8.16
N LYS A 189 -3.08 -17.21 -8.32
CA LYS A 189 -3.94 -17.67 -9.41
C LYS A 189 -4.58 -16.47 -10.09
N PRO A 190 -5.05 -16.61 -11.34
CA PRO A 190 -5.85 -15.57 -11.97
C PRO A 190 -7.01 -15.16 -11.06
N GLY A 191 -7.08 -13.88 -10.72
CA GLY A 191 -8.14 -13.32 -9.88
C GLY A 191 -7.87 -13.31 -8.36
N ARG A 192 -6.83 -13.99 -7.85
CA ARG A 192 -6.61 -14.09 -6.40
C ARG A 192 -5.21 -14.53 -5.97
N ILE A 193 -4.83 -14.09 -4.77
CA ILE A 193 -3.67 -14.58 -4.01
C ILE A 193 -4.18 -15.32 -2.78
N MET A 194 -3.80 -16.58 -2.64
CA MET A 194 -4.20 -17.45 -1.53
C MET A 194 -3.05 -17.61 -0.53
N LEU A 195 -3.29 -17.18 0.70
CA LEU A 195 -2.34 -17.29 1.81
C LEU A 195 -2.80 -18.39 2.77
N LYS A 196 -1.85 -19.15 3.32
CA LYS A 196 -2.12 -20.14 4.35
C LYS A 196 -1.62 -19.63 5.70
N LYS A 197 -2.50 -19.61 6.70
CA LYS A 197 -2.14 -19.35 8.10
C LYS A 197 -1.63 -20.63 8.74
N SER A 198 -0.86 -20.47 9.82
CA SER A 198 -0.35 -21.59 10.63
C SER A 198 -1.46 -22.46 11.24
N ASP A 199 -2.65 -21.89 11.46
CA ASP A 199 -3.85 -22.62 11.94
C ASP A 199 -4.60 -23.35 10.82
N GLY A 200 -4.05 -23.40 9.61
CA GLY A 200 -4.65 -24.04 8.43
C GLY A 200 -5.73 -23.22 7.74
N LYS A 201 -6.16 -22.07 8.30
CA LYS A 201 -7.10 -21.18 7.62
C LYS A 201 -6.45 -20.55 6.40
N LYS A 202 -7.27 -20.31 5.38
CA LYS A 202 -6.85 -19.64 4.16
C LYS A 202 -7.36 -18.20 4.16
N LEU A 203 -6.50 -17.29 3.72
CA LEU A 203 -6.88 -15.91 3.42
C LEU A 203 -6.84 -15.72 1.91
N ASP A 204 -7.95 -15.26 1.35
CA ASP A 204 -8.13 -15.00 -0.07
C ASP A 204 -8.05 -13.49 -0.31
N VAL A 205 -7.09 -13.06 -1.13
CA VAL A 205 -6.89 -11.66 -1.49
C VAL A 205 -7.24 -11.50 -2.98
N PRO A 206 -8.36 -10.85 -3.32
CA PRO A 206 -8.77 -10.70 -4.71
C PRO A 206 -7.81 -9.75 -5.45
N ILE A 207 -7.43 -10.11 -6.66
CA ILE A 207 -6.62 -9.28 -7.57
C ILE A 207 -7.23 -9.29 -8.97
N ASP A 208 -7.02 -8.23 -9.75
CA ASP A 208 -7.38 -8.24 -11.17
C ASP A 208 -6.44 -9.14 -12.00
N LYS A 209 -6.73 -9.28 -13.30
CA LYS A 209 -5.91 -10.09 -14.22
C LYS A 209 -4.46 -9.59 -14.36
N LYS A 210 -4.17 -8.36 -13.94
CA LYS A 210 -2.85 -7.73 -13.97
C LYS A 210 -2.16 -7.76 -12.59
N GLY A 211 -2.75 -8.40 -11.58
CA GLY A 211 -2.18 -8.49 -10.23
C GLY A 211 -2.44 -7.28 -9.34
N TYR A 212 -3.42 -6.42 -9.70
CA TYR A 212 -3.77 -5.26 -8.89
C TYR A 212 -4.89 -5.56 -7.90
N PHE A 213 -4.75 -5.07 -6.68
CA PHE A 213 -5.72 -5.11 -5.60
C PHE A 213 -6.48 -3.79 -5.51
N ILE A 214 -7.76 -3.85 -5.15
CA ILE A 214 -8.57 -2.66 -4.87
C ILE A 214 -8.57 -2.47 -3.34
N PRO A 215 -7.84 -1.48 -2.82
CA PRO A 215 -7.78 -1.24 -1.39
C PRO A 215 -9.08 -0.66 -0.83
N ASP A 216 -9.36 -1.01 0.42
CA ASP A 216 -10.43 -0.41 1.21
C ASP A 216 -9.87 0.77 2.01
N TYR A 217 -9.89 1.96 1.40
CA TYR A 217 -9.29 3.16 1.98
C TYR A 217 -9.98 3.58 3.28
N PHE A 218 -9.18 3.80 4.34
CA PHE A 218 -9.66 4.31 5.62
C PHE A 218 -9.71 5.84 5.72
N GLY A 219 -8.94 6.57 4.89
CA GLY A 219 -8.90 8.03 4.86
C GLY A 219 -7.50 8.63 5.04
N GLY A 220 -7.44 9.81 5.66
CA GLY A 220 -6.21 10.60 5.85
C GLY A 220 -5.55 10.42 7.22
N LEU A 221 -4.53 11.23 7.49
CA LEU A 221 -3.75 11.21 8.73
C LEU A 221 -4.62 11.45 9.98
N ASP A 222 -5.71 12.20 9.85
CA ASP A 222 -6.69 12.50 10.90
C ASP A 222 -7.41 11.26 11.44
N ARG A 223 -7.36 10.12 10.73
CA ARG A 223 -8.10 8.90 11.07
C ARG A 223 -7.25 7.77 11.61
N ILE A 224 -5.93 7.96 11.70
CA ILE A 224 -4.99 6.96 12.19
C ILE A 224 -4.29 7.47 13.44
N HIS A 225 -4.12 6.60 14.45
CA HIS A 225 -3.29 6.91 15.59
C HIS A 225 -1.84 7.12 15.14
N ARG A 226 -1.25 8.23 15.58
CA ARG A 226 0.08 8.64 15.19
C ARG A 226 0.85 9.27 16.34
N ILE A 227 2.17 9.20 16.26
CA ILE A 227 3.13 9.86 17.16
C ILE A 227 4.31 10.37 16.33
N GLY A 228 4.89 11.52 16.70
CA GLY A 228 6.09 12.04 16.04
C GLY A 228 7.32 11.16 16.26
N PHE A 229 8.25 11.16 15.31
CA PHE A 229 9.50 10.40 15.43
C PHE A 229 10.29 10.85 16.68
N VAL A 230 10.51 12.15 16.83
CA VAL A 230 11.24 12.69 17.99
C VAL A 230 10.43 12.52 19.28
N GLU A 231 9.12 12.71 19.22
CA GLU A 231 8.22 12.51 20.36
C GLU A 231 8.28 11.08 20.89
N LEU A 232 8.30 10.07 20.01
CA LEU A 232 8.43 8.68 20.41
C LEU A 232 9.77 8.41 21.10
N LEU A 233 10.88 8.90 20.53
CA LEU A 233 12.20 8.72 21.14
C LEU A 233 12.28 9.36 22.52
N LYS A 234 11.77 10.58 22.67
CA LYS A 234 11.70 11.28 23.97
C LYS A 234 10.84 10.51 24.97
N THR A 235 9.66 10.08 24.53
CA THR A 235 8.75 9.30 25.39
C THR A 235 9.40 8.00 25.86
N PHE A 236 10.10 7.30 24.97
CA PHE A 236 10.83 6.08 25.33
C PHE A 236 11.98 6.35 26.31
N GLN A 237 12.73 7.44 26.09
CA GLN A 237 13.85 7.83 26.94
C GLN A 237 13.39 8.21 28.36
N ASP A 238 12.34 9.02 28.46
CA ASP A 238 11.86 9.56 29.74
C ASP A 238 10.99 8.54 30.50
N HIS A 239 10.12 7.83 29.78
CA HIS A 239 9.09 6.94 30.33
C HIS A 239 8.91 5.67 29.48
N PRO A 240 9.90 4.76 29.40
CA PRO A 240 9.87 3.61 28.51
C PRO A 240 8.62 2.72 28.69
N ASP A 241 8.16 2.56 29.94
CA ASP A 241 6.99 1.73 30.27
C ASP A 241 5.64 2.34 29.81
N SER A 242 5.62 3.62 29.44
CA SER A 242 4.41 4.29 28.95
C SER A 242 4.07 3.92 27.50
N LEU A 243 5.05 3.46 26.72
CA LEU A 243 4.86 3.03 25.33
C LEU A 243 4.47 1.55 25.28
N ASN A 244 3.16 1.28 25.30
CA ASN A 244 2.64 -0.08 25.07
C ASN A 244 2.33 -0.31 23.58
N LEU A 245 3.29 -0.92 22.88
CA LEU A 245 3.18 -1.28 21.46
C LEU A 245 2.99 -2.78 21.25
N LYS A 246 2.68 -3.52 22.32
CA LYS A 246 2.56 -4.98 22.30
C LYS A 246 1.58 -5.45 21.23
N GLY A 247 2.09 -6.23 20.28
CA GLY A 247 1.26 -6.86 19.25
C GLY A 247 0.84 -5.93 18.10
N LYS A 248 1.36 -4.69 18.05
CA LYS A 248 1.00 -3.71 17.02
C LYS A 248 1.91 -3.81 15.77
N LEU A 249 1.35 -3.42 14.63
CA LEU A 249 2.09 -3.07 13.42
C LEU A 249 2.42 -1.57 13.49
N ILE A 250 3.71 -1.24 13.35
CA ILE A 250 4.18 0.13 13.35
C ILE A 250 4.69 0.46 11.95
N LEU A 251 4.26 1.58 11.38
CA LEU A 251 4.87 2.13 10.17
C LEU A 251 5.57 3.43 10.52
N VAL A 252 6.88 3.51 10.29
CA VAL A 252 7.66 4.75 10.37
C VAL A 252 7.76 5.32 8.96
N ALA A 253 7.23 6.52 8.76
CA ALA A 253 7.11 7.10 7.42
C ALA A 253 7.35 8.62 7.41
N PRO A 254 7.95 9.16 6.33
CA PRO A 254 8.03 10.59 6.12
C PRO A 254 6.64 11.18 5.83
N VAL A 255 6.31 12.26 6.53
CA VAL A 255 5.16 13.14 6.23
C VAL A 255 5.58 14.59 6.02
N ALA A 256 6.89 14.85 6.08
CA ALA A 256 7.54 16.12 5.82
C ALA A 256 7.16 16.67 4.44
N GLN A 257 6.84 17.96 4.37
CA GLN A 257 6.47 18.63 3.13
C GLN A 257 7.68 18.77 2.19
N THR A 258 8.90 18.77 2.75
CA THR A 258 10.16 18.80 1.99
C THR A 258 10.48 17.48 1.28
N LEU A 259 9.77 16.38 1.62
CA LEU A 259 9.91 15.07 0.99
C LEU A 259 8.56 14.59 0.41
N PRO A 260 7.90 15.36 -0.47
CA PRO A 260 6.51 15.10 -0.80
C PRO A 260 6.41 13.92 -1.76
N VAL A 261 5.95 12.78 -1.23
CA VAL A 261 5.26 11.76 -2.02
C VAL A 261 3.79 11.87 -1.66
N ILE A 262 3.06 12.76 -2.34
CA ILE A 262 1.63 12.92 -2.15
C ILE A 262 0.89 12.19 -3.27
N LYS A 263 -0.15 11.44 -2.91
CA LYS A 263 -1.05 10.76 -3.83
C LYS A 263 -2.48 11.13 -3.52
N THR A 264 -3.35 11.02 -4.51
CA THR A 264 -4.79 11.15 -4.29
C THR A 264 -5.40 9.76 -4.10
N ILE A 265 -6.31 9.62 -3.14
CA ILE A 265 -7.13 8.41 -2.98
C ILE A 265 -8.62 8.78 -3.17
N PRO A 266 -9.43 7.89 -3.78
CA PRO A 266 -10.85 8.13 -3.98
C PRO A 266 -11.56 8.55 -2.69
N LYS A 267 -12.46 9.53 -2.78
CA LYS A 267 -13.30 10.07 -1.69
C LYS A 267 -12.58 10.83 -0.56
N TYR A 268 -11.27 10.68 -0.37
CA TYR A 268 -10.54 11.33 0.73
C TYR A 268 -9.50 12.38 0.28
N GLY A 269 -9.20 12.45 -1.01
CA GLY A 269 -8.31 13.48 -1.55
C GLY A 269 -6.83 13.15 -1.36
N ALA A 270 -6.01 14.18 -1.14
CA ALA A 270 -4.57 14.06 -1.06
C ALA A 270 -4.11 13.48 0.29
N VAL A 271 -3.21 12.49 0.23
CA VAL A 271 -2.60 11.83 1.40
C VAL A 271 -1.11 11.56 1.14
N PRO A 272 -0.29 11.42 2.21
CA PRO A 272 1.06 10.87 2.07
C PRO A 272 1.01 9.47 1.44
N GLY A 273 1.87 9.21 0.47
CA GLY A 273 1.95 7.94 -0.25
C GLY A 273 2.18 6.76 0.68
N SER A 274 3.00 6.94 1.72
CA SER A 274 3.26 5.93 2.75
C SER A 274 2.01 5.43 3.44
N LEU A 275 0.99 6.28 3.60
CA LEU A 275 -0.27 5.92 4.25
C LEU A 275 -1.03 4.84 3.47
N ILE A 276 -0.83 4.80 2.15
CA ILE A 276 -1.50 3.85 1.26
C ILE A 276 -1.04 2.41 1.53
N HIS A 277 0.17 2.20 2.06
CA HIS A 277 0.66 0.87 2.44
C HIS A 277 -0.09 0.24 3.62
N LEU A 278 -0.90 1.02 4.36
CA LEU A 278 -1.70 0.54 5.50
C LEU A 278 -3.17 0.26 5.12
N THR A 279 -3.51 0.37 3.84
CA THR A 279 -4.89 0.28 3.33
C THR A 279 -5.34 -1.15 3.07
#